data_AF-A0A3E0QMY0-F1
#
_entry.id   AF-A0A3E0QMY0-F1
#
_cell.length_a   1.000
_cell.length_b   1.000
_cell.length_c   1.000
_cell.angle_alpha   90.00
_cell.angle_beta   90.00
_cell.angle_gamma   90.00
#
_symmetry.space_group_name_H-M   'P 1'
#
loop_
_entity.id
_entity.type
_entity.pdbx_description
1 polymer ?
#
loop_
_entity_poly.entity_id
_entity_poly.type
_entity_poly.pdbx_seq_one_letter_code
_entity_poly.pdbx_strand_id
1 'polypeptide(L)'
;MWMEKTLGDLETVIDKLNELIPMEGSVESPRSANKHLEKFRRAQNAVYDCFNNGLMNRRKDFASIFGMRYAEVPVPTIRSQLAFDARINWDYVESSISPKFREIIHSAACEQFGVHYAANMLIDKVMKEDA
;
A
#
# COMPACT_ATOMS: atom_id res chain seq x y z
N MET A 1 7.67 -4.60 -7.29
CA MET A 1 6.54 -4.12 -6.44
C MET A 1 5.21 -4.30 -7.18
N TRP A 2 4.07 -4.47 -6.49
CA TRP A 2 2.74 -4.74 -7.10
C TRP A 2 2.13 -3.58 -7.92
N MET A 3 2.63 -2.36 -7.73
CA MET A 3 2.11 -1.12 -8.35
C MET A 3 3.26 -0.30 -8.93
N GLU A 4 4.11 -0.94 -9.74
CA GLU A 4 5.30 -0.32 -10.33
C GLU A 4 4.96 0.85 -11.26
N LYS A 5 3.85 0.77 -12.02
CA LYS A 5 3.47 1.80 -12.99
C LYS A 5 3.03 3.10 -12.32
N THR A 6 2.43 3.01 -11.14
CA THR A 6 1.80 4.16 -10.45
C THR A 6 2.53 4.62 -9.22
N LEU A 7 3.39 3.78 -8.62
CA LEU A 7 4.11 4.07 -7.37
C LEU A 7 5.60 3.74 -7.44
N GLY A 8 6.14 3.41 -8.61
CA GLY A 8 7.57 3.10 -8.77
C GLY A 8 8.50 4.21 -8.25
N ASP A 9 8.06 5.47 -8.29
CA ASP A 9 8.75 6.62 -7.72
C ASP A 9 8.88 6.60 -6.18
N LEU A 10 8.12 5.74 -5.50
CA LEU A 10 8.11 5.62 -4.04
C LEU A 10 8.79 4.34 -3.52
N GLU A 11 9.39 3.53 -4.40
CA GLU A 11 9.97 2.23 -4.04
C GLU A 11 10.93 2.34 -2.85
N THR A 12 11.90 3.26 -2.90
CA THR A 12 12.86 3.43 -1.81
C THR A 12 12.22 3.86 -0.49
N VAL A 13 11.14 4.63 -0.54
CA VAL A 13 10.40 5.08 0.66
C VAL A 13 9.67 3.91 1.28
N ILE A 14 9.04 3.09 0.43
CA ILE A 14 8.34 1.88 0.85
C ILE A 14 9.33 0.90 1.49
N ASP A 15 10.52 0.75 0.93
CA ASP A 15 11.58 -0.09 1.50
C ASP A 15 12.01 0.40 2.88
N LYS A 16 12.32 1.70 3.03
CA LYS A 16 12.65 2.28 4.34
C LYS A 16 11.52 2.12 5.36
N LEU A 17 10.26 2.26 4.95
CA LEU A 17 9.11 2.01 5.83
C LEU A 17 8.95 0.53 6.20
N ASN A 18 9.31 -0.39 5.30
CA ASN A 18 9.26 -1.82 5.55
C ASN A 18 10.28 -2.28 6.59
N GLU A 19 11.45 -1.64 6.64
CA GLU A 19 12.45 -1.89 7.69
C GLU A 19 11.95 -1.58 9.10
N LEU A 20 10.96 -0.69 9.23
CA LEU A 20 10.35 -0.30 10.52
C LEU A 20 9.17 -1.21 10.92
N ILE A 21 8.70 -2.07 10.03
CA ILE A 21 7.56 -2.95 10.29
C ILE A 21 8.06 -4.23 10.97
N PRO A 22 7.46 -4.67 12.09
CA PRO A 22 7.80 -5.94 12.68
C PRO A 22 7.36 -7.09 11.76
N MET A 23 8.16 -8.16 11.74
CA MET A 23 7.87 -9.36 10.94
C MET A 23 6.48 -9.93 11.25
N GLU A 24 6.06 -9.88 12.52
CA GLU A 24 4.75 -10.31 12.96
C GLU A 24 4.13 -9.30 13.94
N GLY A 25 2.79 -9.24 13.96
CA GLY A 25 2.04 -8.39 14.88
C GLY A 25 1.84 -6.95 14.40
N SER A 26 1.51 -6.08 15.36
CA SER A 26 1.35 -4.64 15.15
C SER A 26 2.65 -3.91 15.42
N VAL A 27 2.86 -2.77 14.77
CA VAL A 27 3.92 -1.84 15.16
C VAL A 27 3.75 -1.38 16.62
N GLU A 28 4.82 -0.91 17.25
CA GLU A 28 4.75 -0.32 18.59
C GLU A 28 3.84 0.91 18.61
N SER A 29 3.06 1.13 19.67
CA SER A 29 2.18 2.31 19.80
C SER A 29 1.29 2.59 18.57
N PRO A 30 0.54 1.58 18.05
CA PRO A 30 -0.15 1.66 16.76
C PRO A 30 -1.38 2.58 16.76
N ARG A 31 -1.75 3.12 17.93
CA ARG A 31 -2.89 4.04 18.11
C ARG A 31 -2.46 5.48 18.37
N SER A 32 -1.16 5.74 18.50
CA SER A 32 -0.62 7.05 18.83
C SER A 32 0.56 7.41 17.93
N ALA A 33 1.78 7.04 18.33
CA ALA A 33 3.02 7.47 17.69
C ALA A 33 3.22 6.86 16.30
N ASN A 34 2.80 5.60 16.09
CA ASN A 34 2.98 4.87 14.84
C ASN A 34 1.64 4.52 14.17
N LYS A 35 0.65 5.41 14.28
CA LYS A 35 -0.69 5.15 13.76
C LYS A 35 -0.71 5.10 12.23
N HIS A 36 0.12 5.89 11.56
CA HIS A 36 0.22 5.91 10.11
C HIS A 36 1.09 4.75 9.61
N LEU A 37 2.17 4.40 10.31
CA LEU A 37 2.96 3.21 10.01
C LEU A 37 2.14 1.92 10.15
N GLU A 38 1.29 1.80 11.19
CA GLU A 38 0.36 0.66 11.31
C GLU A 38 -0.65 0.62 10.15
N LYS A 39 -1.18 1.79 9.76
CA LYS A 39 -2.11 1.88 8.64
C LYS A 39 -1.43 1.47 7.33
N PHE A 40 -0.17 1.86 7.12
CA PHE A 40 0.65 1.44 5.99
C PHE A 40 0.89 -0.07 5.98
N ARG A 41 1.31 -0.67 7.10
CA ARG A 41 1.47 -2.12 7.25
C ARG A 41 0.20 -2.89 6.90
N ARG A 42 -0.95 -2.45 7.43
CA ARG A 42 -2.25 -3.08 7.14
C ARG A 42 -2.66 -2.90 5.68
N ALA A 43 -2.41 -1.72 5.11
CA ALA A 43 -2.70 -1.44 3.71
C ALA A 43 -1.85 -2.30 2.77
N GLN A 44 -0.55 -2.49 3.05
CA GLN A 44 0.31 -3.40 2.30
C GLN A 44 -0.23 -4.83 2.28
N ASN A 45 -0.63 -5.35 3.44
CA ASN A 45 -1.23 -6.69 3.53
C ASN A 45 -2.53 -6.81 2.74
N ALA A 46 -3.35 -5.75 2.73
CA ALA A 46 -4.60 -5.74 1.96
C ALA A 46 -4.34 -5.63 0.45
N VAL A 47 -3.36 -4.83 0.03
CA VAL A 47 -2.88 -4.74 -1.36
C VAL A 47 -2.33 -6.08 -1.81
N TYR A 48 -1.44 -6.70 -1.02
CA TYR A 48 -0.91 -8.02 -1.31
C TYR A 48 -2.05 -9.05 -1.49
N ASP A 49 -3.02 -9.09 -0.56
CA ASP A 49 -4.16 -10.00 -0.68
C ASP A 49 -5.04 -9.70 -1.90
N CYS A 50 -5.12 -8.43 -2.33
CA CYS A 50 -5.85 -8.01 -3.52
C CYS A 50 -5.30 -8.69 -4.78
N PHE A 51 -3.99 -8.57 -4.98
CA PHE A 51 -3.35 -9.06 -6.19
C PHE A 51 -3.00 -10.56 -6.14
N ASN A 52 -2.80 -11.15 -4.95
CA ASN A 52 -2.51 -12.59 -4.82
C ASN A 52 -3.76 -13.46 -4.66
N ASN A 53 -4.71 -13.00 -3.85
CA ASN A 53 -5.82 -13.82 -3.36
C ASN A 53 -7.20 -13.21 -3.70
N GLY A 54 -7.23 -12.12 -4.47
CA GLY A 54 -8.45 -11.41 -4.83
C GLY A 54 -9.25 -10.93 -3.63
N LEU A 55 -8.57 -10.40 -2.60
CA LEU A 55 -9.14 -9.86 -1.37
C LEU A 55 -9.84 -10.87 -0.46
N MET A 56 -9.74 -12.18 -0.69
CA MET A 56 -10.49 -13.16 0.10
C MET A 56 -10.15 -13.18 1.59
N ASN A 57 -8.92 -12.86 1.99
CA ASN A 57 -8.50 -12.88 3.40
C ASN A 57 -8.59 -11.49 4.07
N ARG A 58 -8.57 -10.42 3.28
CA ARG A 58 -8.46 -9.04 3.76
C ARG A 58 -9.55 -8.11 3.21
N ARG A 59 -10.64 -8.64 2.64
CA ARG A 59 -11.76 -7.85 2.08
C ARG A 59 -12.24 -6.72 2.99
N LYS A 60 -12.45 -7.01 4.28
CA LYS A 60 -12.95 -6.03 5.25
C LYS A 60 -11.92 -4.94 5.54
N ASP A 61 -10.65 -5.32 5.69
CA ASP A 61 -9.55 -4.38 5.89
C ASP A 61 -9.40 -3.48 4.67
N PHE A 62 -9.43 -4.06 3.47
CA PHE A 62 -9.35 -3.32 2.22
C PHE A 62 -10.47 -2.29 2.11
N ALA A 63 -11.72 -2.69 2.32
CA ALA A 63 -12.86 -1.77 2.29
C ALA A 63 -12.75 -0.66 3.34
N SER A 64 -12.27 -1.00 4.56
CA SER A 64 -12.10 -0.01 5.63
C SER A 64 -10.96 0.98 5.36
N ILE A 65 -9.87 0.54 4.73
CA ILE A 65 -8.67 1.36 4.50
C ILE A 65 -8.82 2.22 3.25
N PHE A 66 -9.29 1.61 2.17
CA PHE A 66 -9.35 2.21 0.85
C PHE A 66 -10.72 2.83 0.54
N GLY A 67 -11.76 2.53 1.32
CA GLY A 67 -13.11 3.02 1.07
C GLY A 67 -13.77 2.40 -0.17
N MET A 68 -13.16 1.35 -0.73
CA MET A 68 -13.62 0.67 -1.94
C MET A 68 -14.19 -0.70 -1.58
N ARG A 69 -15.38 -1.03 -2.09
CA ARG A 69 -15.96 -2.36 -1.91
C ARG A 69 -15.34 -3.34 -2.89
N TYR A 70 -15.41 -4.61 -2.54
CA TYR A 70 -14.97 -5.72 -3.39
C TYR A 70 -15.57 -5.68 -4.82
N ALA A 71 -16.81 -5.21 -4.97
CA ALA A 71 -17.44 -5.09 -6.30
C ALA A 71 -16.85 -3.96 -7.17
N GLU A 72 -16.17 -2.99 -6.56
CA GLU A 72 -15.57 -1.82 -7.23
C GLU A 72 -14.14 -2.10 -7.68
N VAL A 73 -13.52 -3.15 -7.14
CA VAL A 73 -12.19 -3.61 -7.53
C VAL A 73 -12.35 -5.00 -8.15
N PRO A 74 -12.32 -5.12 -9.49
CA PRO A 74 -12.67 -6.36 -10.18
C PRO A 74 -11.56 -7.42 -10.05
N VAL A 75 -11.34 -7.91 -8.83
CA VAL A 75 -10.36 -8.97 -8.52
C VAL A 75 -11.05 -10.32 -8.32
N PRO A 76 -10.46 -11.41 -8.83
CA PRO A 76 -11.12 -12.72 -8.92
C PRO A 76 -11.21 -13.37 -7.54
N THR A 77 -12.38 -13.91 -7.19
CA THR A 77 -12.46 -14.89 -6.08
C THR A 77 -12.08 -16.28 -6.59
N ILE A 78 -11.64 -17.17 -5.69
CA ILE A 78 -11.13 -18.54 -5.95
C ILE A 78 -11.99 -19.42 -6.89
N ARG A 79 -13.24 -19.04 -7.22
CA ARG A 79 -14.14 -19.85 -8.07
C ARG A 79 -13.89 -19.79 -9.58
N SER A 80 -12.92 -19.03 -10.10
CA SER A 80 -12.51 -19.17 -11.51
C SER A 80 -11.14 -18.55 -11.82
N GLN A 81 -10.06 -18.96 -11.13
CA GLN A 81 -8.70 -18.47 -11.43
C GLN A 81 -8.31 -18.68 -12.91
N LEU A 82 -8.69 -19.81 -13.51
CA LEU A 82 -8.26 -20.21 -14.87
C LEU A 82 -9.04 -19.55 -16.03
N ALA A 83 -10.24 -19.02 -15.81
CA ALA A 83 -11.10 -18.49 -16.89
C ALA A 83 -11.15 -16.95 -16.95
N PHE A 84 -10.66 -16.26 -15.91
CA PHE A 84 -10.80 -14.80 -15.75
C PHE A 84 -9.48 -14.01 -15.73
N ASP A 85 -8.32 -14.64 -15.47
CA ASP A 85 -7.02 -13.96 -15.59
C ASP A 85 -6.81 -13.32 -16.97
N ALA A 86 -7.44 -13.87 -18.02
CA ALA A 86 -7.44 -13.30 -19.37
C ALA A 86 -8.30 -12.02 -19.55
N ARG A 87 -9.04 -11.56 -18.53
CA ARG A 87 -9.96 -10.40 -18.62
C ARG A 87 -9.83 -9.37 -17.49
N ILE A 88 -8.95 -9.58 -16.51
CA ILE A 88 -8.76 -8.62 -15.43
C ILE A 88 -7.89 -7.49 -15.93
N ASN A 89 -8.44 -6.27 -15.85
CA ASN A 89 -7.68 -5.06 -16.14
C ASN A 89 -6.87 -4.68 -14.89
N TRP A 90 -5.68 -5.26 -14.76
CA TRP A 90 -4.77 -4.96 -13.64
C TRP A 90 -4.33 -3.51 -13.61
N ASP A 91 -4.24 -2.85 -14.77
CA ASP A 91 -3.95 -1.41 -14.85
C ASP A 91 -5.08 -0.59 -14.21
N TYR A 92 -6.33 -0.97 -14.43
CA TYR A 92 -7.47 -0.35 -13.74
C TYR A 92 -7.42 -0.58 -12.23
N VAL A 93 -7.15 -1.80 -11.78
CA VAL A 93 -7.03 -2.14 -10.36
C VAL A 93 -5.93 -1.31 -9.69
N GLU A 94 -4.73 -1.27 -10.30
CA GLU A 94 -3.60 -0.47 -9.84
C GLU A 94 -3.95 1.03 -9.81
N SER A 95 -4.52 1.58 -10.89
CA SER A 95 -4.91 3.00 -10.96
C SER A 95 -5.99 3.39 -9.95
N SER A 96 -6.81 2.43 -9.51
CA SER A 96 -7.86 2.66 -8.51
C SER A 96 -7.32 2.66 -7.08
N ILE A 97 -6.35 1.78 -6.79
CA ILE A 97 -5.77 1.61 -5.44
C ILE A 97 -4.68 2.65 -5.16
N SER A 98 -3.84 2.90 -6.17
CA SER A 98 -2.61 3.68 -6.01
C SER A 98 -2.79 5.10 -5.46
N PRO A 99 -3.84 5.89 -5.79
CA PRO A 99 -3.97 7.24 -5.24
C PRO A 99 -4.12 7.21 -3.71
N LYS A 100 -4.97 6.32 -3.22
CA LYS A 100 -5.20 6.19 -1.77
C LYS A 100 -4.01 5.53 -1.06
N PHE A 101 -3.35 4.58 -1.71
CA PHE A 101 -2.16 3.97 -1.13
C PHE A 101 -1.00 4.97 -1.05
N ARG A 102 -0.82 5.83 -2.06
CA ARG A 102 0.13 6.95 -2.05
C ARG A 102 -0.08 7.89 -0.86
N GLU A 103 -1.33 8.26 -0.56
CA GLU A 103 -1.64 9.06 0.64
C GLU A 103 -1.23 8.37 1.94
N ILE A 104 -1.39 7.04 2.01
CA ILE A 104 -1.02 6.25 3.19
C ILE A 104 0.51 6.19 3.35
N ILE A 105 1.23 5.92 2.26
CA ILE A 105 2.70 5.93 2.22
C ILE A 105 3.22 7.31 2.66
N HIS A 106 2.64 8.38 2.09
CA HIS A 106 2.98 9.76 2.43
C HIS A 106 2.81 10.04 3.92
N SER A 107 1.66 9.67 4.48
CA SER A 107 1.36 9.89 5.91
C SER A 107 2.32 9.11 6.80
N ALA A 108 2.65 7.86 6.45
CA ALA A 108 3.61 7.05 7.19
C ALA A 108 5.02 7.64 7.10
N ALA A 109 5.46 8.08 5.92
CA ALA A 109 6.75 8.73 5.74
C ALA A 109 6.84 10.09 6.47
N CYS A 110 5.77 10.87 6.52
CA CYS A 110 5.71 12.08 7.34
C CYS A 110 5.89 11.75 8.83
N GLU A 111 5.19 10.71 9.30
CA GLU A 111 5.23 10.27 10.70
C GLU A 111 6.62 9.78 11.11
N GLN A 112 7.29 9.00 10.25
CA GLN A 112 8.56 8.35 10.59
C GLN A 112 9.79 9.19 10.28
N PHE A 113 9.75 9.97 9.20
CA PHE A 113 10.93 10.66 8.65
C PHE A 113 10.79 12.18 8.60
N GLY A 114 9.61 12.73 8.93
CA GLY A 114 9.36 14.19 8.84
C GLY A 114 9.32 14.72 7.39
N VAL A 115 9.01 13.86 6.42
CA VAL A 115 9.13 14.17 4.99
C VAL A 115 7.82 14.62 4.40
N HIS A 116 7.74 15.86 3.93
CA HIS A 116 6.58 16.36 3.19
C HIS A 116 6.81 16.25 1.68
N TYR A 117 6.03 15.39 1.00
CA TYR A 117 5.97 15.42 -0.47
C TYR A 117 5.03 16.56 -0.88
N ALA A 118 5.59 17.73 -1.18
CA ALA A 118 4.97 18.58 -2.17
C ALA A 118 5.20 17.91 -3.53
N ALA A 119 4.15 17.83 -4.36
CA ALA A 119 4.20 17.19 -5.67
C ALA A 119 5.53 17.52 -6.38
N ASN A 120 6.34 16.48 -6.61
CA ASN A 120 7.61 16.44 -7.35
C ASN A 120 8.94 16.84 -6.71
N MET A 121 9.06 17.21 -5.43
CA MET A 121 10.40 17.42 -4.84
C MET A 121 10.45 17.13 -3.34
N LEU A 122 11.16 16.07 -2.93
CA LEU A 122 11.99 15.95 -1.71
C LEU A 122 12.37 14.49 -1.38
N ILE A 123 12.73 13.70 -2.39
CA ILE A 123 13.47 12.43 -2.16
C ILE A 123 14.91 12.76 -1.70
N ASP A 124 15.47 13.88 -2.13
CA ASP A 124 16.87 14.26 -1.88
C ASP A 124 17.29 14.42 -0.42
N LYS A 125 16.37 14.80 0.49
CA LYS A 125 16.75 15.05 1.89
C LYS A 125 16.81 13.76 2.74
N VAL A 126 15.94 12.79 2.45
CA VAL A 126 15.93 11.46 3.08
C VAL A 126 17.07 10.57 2.58
N MET A 127 17.55 10.85 1.37
CA MET A 127 18.55 10.04 0.68
C MET A 127 19.99 10.51 0.91
N LYS A 128 20.20 11.71 1.47
CA LYS A 128 21.53 12.32 1.67
C LYS A 128 22.05 12.26 3.10
N GLU A 129 21.25 11.84 4.07
CA GLU A 129 21.70 11.73 5.47
C GLU A 129 22.34 10.35 5.78
N ASP A 130 22.27 9.38 4.86
CA ASP A 130 22.86 8.04 4.99
C ASP A 130 24.07 7.79 4.03
N ALA A 131 24.68 8.83 3.45
CA ALA A 131 25.81 8.74 2.51
C ALA A 131 27.13 9.24 3.10
#